data_AF-A0A1C3P672-F1
#
_entry.id   AF-A0A1C3P672-F1
#
_cell.length_a   1.000
_cell.length_b   1.000
_cell.length_c   1.000
_cell.angle_alpha   90.00
_cell.angle_beta   90.00
_cell.angle_gamma   90.00
#
_symmetry.space_group_name_H-M   'P 1'
#
loop_
_entity.id
_entity.type
_entity.pdbx_description
1 polymer ?
#
loop_
_entity_poly.entity_id
_entity_poly.type
_entity_poly.pdbx_seq_one_letter_code
_entity_poly.pdbx_strand_id
1 'polypeptide(L)' 'MHGNNDTTGAIRGVETIATGLKWKRLREPLTVVGEVDAAVREACWELGATVAASLMES' A
#
# COMPACT_ATOMS: atom_id res chain seq x y z
N MET A 1 -18.29 12.96 3.65
CA MET A 1 -17.36 11.84 3.84
C MET A 1 -18.00 10.87 4.82
N HIS A 2 -18.59 9.78 4.32
CA HIS A 2 -19.05 8.67 5.16
C HIS A 2 -18.00 7.58 5.03
N GLY A 3 -17.13 7.52 6.04
CA GLY A 3 -16.06 6.55 6.17
C GLY A 3 -16.58 5.25 6.78
N ASN A 4 -16.26 4.15 6.09
CA ASN A 4 -15.67 2.93 6.66
C ASN A 4 -15.29 1.93 5.54
N ASN A 5 -15.74 2.15 4.30
CA ASN A 5 -15.64 1.16 3.21
C ASN A 5 -14.93 1.64 1.92
N ASP A 6 -14.37 2.85 1.87
CA ASP A 6 -13.71 3.36 0.66
C ASP A 6 -12.29 3.86 0.95
N THR A 7 -11.29 3.19 0.38
CA THR A 7 -9.86 3.51 0.50
C THR A 7 -9.39 4.54 -0.53
N THR A 8 -10.25 4.95 -1.47
CA THR A 8 -9.89 5.83 -2.60
C THR A 8 -9.31 7.16 -2.14
N GLY A 9 -9.92 7.80 -1.14
CA GLY A 9 -9.45 9.09 -0.61
C GLY A 9 -8.08 8.98 0.06
N ALA A 10 -7.87 7.91 0.84
CA ALA A 10 -6.60 7.64 1.51
C ALA A 10 -5.49 7.36 0.48
N ILE A 11 -5.77 6.55 -0.54
CA ILE A 11 -4.83 6.29 -1.64
C ILE A 11 -4.44 7.61 -2.29
N ARG A 12 -5.41 8.40 -2.78
CA ARG A 12 -5.12 9.67 -3.47
C ARG A 12 -4.26 10.62 -2.63
N GLY A 13 -4.49 10.69 -1.32
CA GLY A 13 -3.68 11.51 -0.42
C GLY A 13 -2.22 11.06 -0.37
N VAL A 14 -2.00 9.76 -0.17
CA VAL A 14 -0.64 9.17 -0.16
C VAL A 14 0.05 9.35 -1.51
N GLU A 15 -0.66 9.13 -2.63
CA GLU A 15 -0.12 9.32 -3.98
C GLU A 15 0.29 10.77 -4.25
N THR A 16 -0.53 11.72 -3.81
CA THR A 16 -0.25 13.16 -3.95
C THR A 16 1.04 13.53 -3.22
N ILE A 17 1.19 13.07 -1.97
CA ILE A 17 2.39 13.32 -1.15
C ILE A 17 3.62 12.67 -1.77
N ALA A 18 3.55 11.38 -2.11
CA ALA A 18 4.67 10.64 -2.68
C ALA A 18 5.14 11.24 -4.01
N THR A 19 4.20 11.69 -4.85
CA THR A 19 4.50 12.41 -6.10
C THR A 19 5.21 13.72 -5.83
N GLY A 20 4.73 14.52 -4.86
CA GLY A 20 5.36 15.77 -4.45
C GLY A 20 6.80 15.59 -3.95
N LEU A 21 7.08 14.46 -3.29
CA LEU A 21 8.42 14.06 -2.83
C LEU A 21 9.28 13.40 -3.92
N LYS A 22 8.75 13.25 -5.15
CA LYS A 22 9.41 12.55 -6.27
C LYS A 22 9.77 11.10 -5.94
N TRP A 23 8.99 10.46 -5.08
CA TRP A 23 9.19 9.05 -4.77
C TRP A 23 8.67 8.18 -5.91
N LYS A 24 9.43 7.14 -6.24
CA LYS A 24 9.00 6.13 -7.21
C LYS A 24 8.13 5.09 -6.50
N ARG A 25 6.96 4.80 -7.08
CA ARG A 25 6.13 3.69 -6.62
C ARG A 25 6.82 2.37 -6.94
N LEU A 26 6.95 1.52 -5.93
CA LEU A 26 7.43 0.15 -6.11
C LEU A 26 6.33 -0.78 -6.64
N ARG A 27 5.13 -0.71 -6.05
CA ARG A 27 3.95 -1.51 -6.42
C ARG A 27 2.66 -0.77 -6.07
N GLU A 28 1.53 -1.28 -6.53
CA GLU A 28 0.22 -0.73 -6.17
C GLU A 28 -0.07 -0.81 -4.66
N PRO A 29 -0.84 0.15 -4.09
CA PRO A 29 -1.21 0.13 -2.67
C PRO A 29 -1.96 -1.16 -2.30
N LEU A 30 -1.58 -1.77 -1.17
CA LEU A 30 -2.40 -2.80 -0.55
C LEU A 30 -3.55 -2.13 0.21
N THR A 31 -4.78 -2.39 -0.18
CA THR A 31 -5.99 -1.90 0.51
C THR A 31 -6.72 -3.03 1.18
N VAL A 32 -7.20 -2.77 2.40
CA VAL A 32 -7.97 -3.72 3.19
C VAL A 32 -9.22 -2.98 3.68
N VAL A 33 -10.38 -3.54 3.39
CA VAL A 33 -11.68 -3.04 3.85
C VAL A 33 -12.37 -4.19 4.58
N GLY A 34 -12.88 -3.91 5.78
CA GLY A 34 -13.44 -4.94 6.65
C GLY A 34 -12.40 -5.57 7.57
N GLU A 35 -12.59 -6.84 7.91
CA GLU A 35 -11.79 -7.52 8.92
C GLU A 35 -10.38 -7.86 8.44
N VAL A 36 -9.41 -7.79 9.36
CA VAL A 36 -8.02 -8.18 9.13
C VAL A 36 -7.87 -9.65 9.48
N ASP A 37 -7.82 -10.50 8.45
CA ASP A 37 -7.70 -11.95 8.61
C ASP A 37 -6.30 -12.49 8.23
N ALA A 38 -6.18 -13.81 8.13
CA ALA A 38 -4.94 -14.45 7.72
C ALA A 38 -4.54 -14.09 6.28
N ALA A 39 -5.49 -13.91 5.36
CA ALA A 39 -5.19 -13.53 3.98
C ALA A 39 -4.60 -12.12 3.90
N VAL A 40 -5.10 -11.18 4.72
CA VAL A 40 -4.50 -9.84 4.84
C VAL A 40 -3.07 -9.92 5.37
N ARG A 41 -2.80 -10.80 6.35
CA ARG A 41 -1.46 -11.00 6.88
C ARG A 41 -0.49 -11.52 5.82
N GLU A 42 -0.89 -12.51 5.05
CA GLU A 42 -0.09 -13.03 3.93
C GLU A 42 0.15 -11.94 2.87
N ALA A 43 -0.86 -11.14 2.53
CA ALA A 43 -0.68 -10.03 1.59
C ALA A 43 0.34 -8.97 2.09
N CYS A 44 0.36 -8.69 3.40
CA CYS A 44 1.37 -7.83 4.01
C CYS A 44 2.77 -8.48 3.99
N TRP A 45 2.85 -9.80 4.16
CA TRP A 45 4.11 -10.53 4.08
C TRP A 45 4.72 -10.44 2.67
N GLU A 46 3.92 -10.70 1.63
CA GLU A 46 4.33 -10.57 0.23
C GLU A 46 4.73 -9.14 -0.15
N LEU A 47 4.02 -8.14 0.39
CA LEU A 47 4.41 -6.73 0.25
C LEU A 47 5.82 -6.49 0.80
N GLY A 48 6.10 -6.96 2.02
CA GLY A 48 7.41 -6.84 2.65
C GLY A 48 8.51 -7.57 1.88
N ALA A 49 8.25 -8.80 1.44
CA ALA A 49 9.17 -9.59 0.64
C ALA A 49 9.54 -8.89 -0.69
N THR A 50 8.54 -8.33 -1.37
CA THR A 50 8.75 -7.56 -2.62
C THR A 50 9.62 -6.32 -2.37
N VAL A 51 9.36 -5.60 -1.27
CA VAL A 51 10.18 -4.43 -0.88
C VAL A 51 11.62 -4.86 -0.61
N ALA A 52 11.84 -5.89 0.19
CA ALA A 52 13.18 -6.39 0.50
C ALA A 52 13.94 -6.81 -0.76
N ALA A 53 13.31 -7.56 -1.66
CA ALA A 53 13.91 -7.97 -2.92
C ALA A 53 14.34 -6.76 -3.78
N SER A 54 13.47 -5.74 -3.88
CA SER A 54 13.78 -4.53 -4.67
C SER A 54 14.98 -3.74 -4.15
N LEU A 55 15.28 -3.84 -2.85
CA LEU A 55 16.42 -3.19 -2.22
C LEU A 55 17.72 -3.97 -2.39
N MET A 56 17.65 -5.29 -2.63
CA MET A 56 18.82 -6.12 -2.90
C MET A 56 19.32 -5.98 -4.34
N GLU A 57 18.44 -5.61 -5.26
CA GLU A 57 18.74 -5.42 -6.68
C GLU A 57 19.24 -4.00 -7.02
N SER A 58 19.31 -3.10 -6.02
CA SER A 58 19.76 -1.71 -6.16
C SER A 58 21.19 -1.52 -5.68
#